data_AF-A0A6A2YP08-F1
#
_entry.id   AF-A0A6A2YP08-F1
#
_cell.length_a   1.000
_cell.length_b   1.000
_cell.length_c   1.000
_cell.angle_alpha   90.00
_cell.angle_beta   90.00
_cell.angle_gamma   90.00
#
_symmetry.space_group_name_H-M   'P 1'
#
loop_
_entity.id
_entity.type
_entity.pdbx_description
1 polymer ?
#
loop_
_entity_poly.entity_id
_entity_poly.type
_entity_poly.pdbx_seq_one_letter_code
_entity_poly.pdbx_strand_id
1 'polypeptide(L)'
;MATSVAAQAKPGCQTHCGNITIPYPFGTGSAECYINESFFILCNTSFDPPRAFLTTTDIEVLYISVDGYLRIRYPVGYDCYNSSGSSSYFYAGFTLGKFYISHTRNKFTAIGCDTYAYFEGFVGRTYSTGCVSFCYDEAEVVNVGKIDPL
;
A
#
# COMPACT_ATOMS: atom_id res chain seq x y z
N MET A 1 9.25 -21.22 26.26
CA MET A 1 8.62 -19.94 25.89
C MET A 1 9.63 -19.16 25.08
N ALA A 2 9.40 -18.99 23.78
CA ALA A 2 10.27 -18.19 22.92
C ALA A 2 9.95 -16.71 23.17
N THR A 3 10.89 -15.97 23.75
CA THR A 3 10.81 -14.51 23.84
C THR A 3 10.92 -13.95 22.42
N SER A 4 9.83 -13.39 21.91
CA SER A 4 9.86 -12.55 20.71
C SER A 4 10.83 -11.41 20.97
N VAL A 5 11.91 -11.31 20.19
CA VAL A 5 12.73 -10.10 20.18
C VAL A 5 11.81 -8.99 19.70
N ALA A 6 11.45 -8.06 20.60
CA ALA A 6 10.64 -6.93 20.22
C ALA A 6 11.36 -6.18 19.09
N ALA A 7 10.61 -5.81 18.06
CA ALA A 7 11.08 -4.94 17.00
C ALA A 7 11.61 -3.63 17.62
N GLN A 8 12.93 -3.47 17.72
CA GLN A 8 13.52 -2.32 18.44
C GLN A 8 13.75 -1.15 17.50
N ALA A 9 13.29 0.03 17.90
CA ALA A 9 13.75 1.29 17.31
C ALA A 9 15.24 1.50 17.66
N LYS A 10 15.90 2.38 16.92
CA LYS A 10 17.26 2.79 17.27
C LYS A 10 17.26 3.45 18.67
N PRO A 11 18.24 3.18 19.55
CA PRO A 11 18.31 3.81 20.86
C PRO A 11 18.23 5.34 20.79
N GLY A 12 17.37 5.94 21.62
CA GLY A 12 17.10 7.38 21.63
C GLY A 12 16.02 7.85 20.64
N CYS A 13 15.45 6.95 19.83
CA CYS A 13 14.42 7.28 18.86
C CYS A 13 13.02 6.88 19.32
N GLN A 14 12.02 7.60 18.81
CA GLN A 14 10.62 7.30 19.06
C GLN A 14 10.24 5.92 18.49
N THR A 15 9.61 5.10 19.32
CA THR A 15 9.28 3.69 19.00
C THR A 15 7.90 3.50 18.40
N HIS A 16 6.99 4.48 18.56
CA HIS A 16 5.60 4.35 18.13
C HIS A 16 5.04 5.59 17.47
N CYS A 17 4.10 5.41 16.54
CA CYS A 17 3.19 6.45 16.06
C CYS A 17 1.75 5.96 16.20
N GLY A 18 1.00 6.53 17.14
CA GLY A 18 -0.28 5.96 17.56
C GLY A 18 -0.09 4.51 18.01
N ASN A 19 -0.81 3.58 17.39
CA ASN A 19 -0.72 2.14 17.67
C ASN A 19 0.33 1.40 16.83
N ILE A 20 1.07 2.09 15.96
CA ILE A 20 2.08 1.48 15.09
C ILE A 20 3.43 1.45 15.79
N THR A 21 4.08 0.29 15.83
CA THR A 21 5.49 0.16 16.25
C THR A 21 6.41 0.45 15.07
N ILE A 22 7.45 1.25 15.29
CA ILE A 22 8.42 1.69 14.28
C ILE A 22 9.80 1.13 14.63
N PRO A 23 10.17 -0.05 14.11
CA PRO A 23 11.49 -0.62 14.32
C PRO A 23 12.53 -0.11 13.33
N TYR A 24 13.80 -0.10 13.74
CA TYR A 24 14.90 0.12 12.80
C TYR A 24 14.88 -0.99 11.72
N PRO A 25 15.08 -0.69 10.42
CA PRO A 25 15.63 0.55 9.85
C PRO A 25 14.66 1.72 9.63
N PHE A 26 13.38 1.55 9.97
CA PHE A 26 12.39 2.63 9.95
C PHE A 26 12.55 3.53 11.17
N GLY A 27 12.11 4.78 11.02
CA GLY A 27 12.20 5.76 12.10
C GLY A 27 11.32 6.96 11.83
N THR A 28 11.05 7.73 12.88
CA THR A 28 10.33 9.00 12.82
C THR A 28 11.10 10.08 13.59
N GLY A 29 10.79 11.34 13.31
CA GLY A 29 11.54 12.48 13.87
C GLY A 29 12.87 12.70 13.16
N SER A 30 13.95 12.71 13.92
CA SER A 30 15.28 13.12 13.45
C SER A 30 15.93 12.13 12.46
N ALA A 31 16.83 12.63 11.60
CA ALA A 31 17.48 11.86 10.54
C ALA A 31 18.34 10.69 11.03
N GLU A 32 18.81 10.74 12.28
CA GLU A 32 19.55 9.64 12.90
C GLU A 32 18.67 8.42 13.23
N CYS A 33 17.34 8.53 13.18
CA CYS A 33 16.41 7.49 13.61
C CYS A 33 16.02 6.48 12.52
N TYR A 34 16.30 6.78 11.27
CA TYR A 34 16.06 5.91 10.12
C TYR A 34 17.34 5.76 9.30
N ILE A 35 17.45 4.68 8.51
CA ILE A 35 18.67 4.41 7.74
C ILE A 35 18.87 5.38 6.56
N ASN A 36 17.78 5.86 5.95
CA ASN A 36 17.74 6.91 4.94
C ASN A 36 16.28 7.36 4.70
N GLU A 37 16.08 8.37 3.87
CA GLU A 37 14.77 8.97 3.57
C GLU A 37 13.69 7.96 3.10
N SER A 38 14.06 6.85 2.45
CA SER A 38 13.07 5.83 2.04
C SER A 38 12.48 5.07 3.24
N PHE A 39 13.09 5.14 4.41
CA PHE A 39 12.66 4.48 5.64
C PHE A 39 12.08 5.47 6.68
N PHE A 40 11.97 6.74 6.31
CA PHE A 40 11.30 7.73 7.15
C PHE A 40 9.80 7.44 7.22
N ILE A 41 9.27 7.47 8.44
CA ILE A 41 7.84 7.39 8.75
C ILE A 41 7.42 8.74 9.31
N LEU A 42 6.59 9.47 8.58
CA LEU A 42 5.96 10.68 9.09
C LEU A 42 4.86 10.29 10.08
N CYS A 43 5.05 10.66 11.34
CA CYS A 43 3.99 10.54 12.34
C CYS A 43 3.17 11.81 12.38
N ASN A 44 1.97 11.78 11.79
CA ASN A 44 1.08 12.93 11.75
C ASN A 44 0.21 12.96 13.00
N THR A 45 0.53 13.88 13.91
CA THR A 45 -0.15 14.10 15.19
C THR A 45 -1.38 15.00 15.09
N SER A 46 -1.73 15.49 13.88
CA SER A 46 -2.98 16.22 13.66
C SER A 46 -4.20 15.30 13.64
N PHE A 47 -3.99 13.98 13.56
CA PHE A 47 -5.03 12.97 13.72
C PHE A 47 -5.09 12.47 15.17
N ASP A 48 -6.29 12.03 15.58
CA ASP A 48 -6.51 11.37 16.87
C ASP A 48 -7.13 9.98 16.65
N PRO A 49 -6.40 8.88 16.92
CA PRO A 49 -4.99 8.85 17.32
C PRO A 49 -4.04 9.24 16.16
N PRO A 50 -2.75 9.55 16.44
CA PRO A 50 -1.76 9.85 15.41
C PRO A 50 -1.65 8.75 14.35
N ARG A 51 -1.46 9.16 13.08
CA ARG A 51 -1.36 8.25 11.93
C ARG A 51 0.04 8.27 11.32
N ALA A 52 0.52 7.10 10.93
CA ALA A 52 1.83 6.92 10.31
C ALA A 52 1.71 6.96 8.78
N PHE A 53 2.61 7.70 8.12
CA PHE A 53 2.68 7.80 6.67
C PHE A 53 4.09 7.48 6.17
N LEU A 54 4.18 6.87 5.00
CA LEU A 54 5.46 6.54 4.37
C LEU A 54 6.06 7.84 3.79
N THR A 55 7.25 8.20 4.27
CA THR A 55 7.96 9.43 3.92
C THR A 55 7.05 10.67 4.04
N THR A 56 7.00 11.54 3.04
CA THR A 56 6.11 12.72 2.97
C THR A 56 4.90 12.50 2.05
N THR A 57 4.53 11.23 1.80
CA THR A 57 3.41 10.87 0.92
C THR A 57 2.09 10.69 1.68
N ASP A 58 0.99 10.55 0.93
CA ASP A 58 -0.33 10.19 1.49
C ASP A 58 -0.52 8.68 1.71
N ILE A 59 0.55 7.89 1.59
CA ILE A 59 0.52 6.44 1.80
C ILE A 59 0.57 6.16 3.29
N GLU A 60 -0.57 5.82 3.88
CA GLU A 60 -0.63 5.47 5.29
C GLU A 60 -0.06 4.09 5.56
N VAL A 61 0.75 3.99 6.61
CA VAL A 61 1.33 2.74 7.10
C VAL A 61 0.45 2.19 8.21
N LEU A 62 -0.11 1.00 7.98
CA LEU A 62 -0.96 0.28 8.93
C LEU A 62 -0.18 -0.71 9.79
N TYR A 63 0.98 -1.17 9.33
CA TYR A 63 1.81 -2.13 10.05
C TYR A 63 3.23 -2.17 9.46
N ILE A 64 4.21 -2.36 10.34
CA ILE A 64 5.62 -2.56 9.98
C ILE A 64 6.05 -3.89 10.59
N SER A 65 6.50 -4.82 9.74
CA SER A 65 7.06 -6.10 10.17
C SER A 65 8.59 -6.05 10.22
N VAL A 66 9.15 -6.70 11.25
CA VAL A 66 10.59 -7.03 11.30
C VAL A 66 11.00 -8.03 10.23
N ASP A 67 10.04 -8.78 9.68
CA ASP A 67 10.28 -9.71 8.57
C ASP A 67 10.43 -8.99 7.21
N GLY A 68 10.48 -7.65 7.22
CA GLY A 68 10.84 -6.86 6.04
C GLY A 68 9.68 -6.47 5.13
N TYR A 69 8.46 -6.33 5.67
CA TYR A 69 7.31 -5.85 4.89
C TYR A 69 6.51 -4.77 5.60
N LEU A 70 5.85 -3.93 4.81
CA LEU A 70 4.90 -2.91 5.26
C LEU A 70 3.49 -3.31 4.83
N ARG A 71 2.50 -3.03 5.67
CA ARG A 71 1.09 -3.01 5.25
C ARG A 71 0.68 -1.55 5.11
N ILE A 72 0.20 -1.17 3.94
CA ILE A 72 -0.19 0.21 3.65
C ILE A 72 -1.68 0.31 3.34
N ARG A 73 -2.24 1.52 3.50
CA ARG A 73 -3.54 1.90 2.98
C ARG A 73 -3.33 2.93 1.87
N TYR A 74 -3.96 2.67 0.73
CA TYR A 74 -3.99 3.57 -0.41
C TYR A 74 -5.39 3.55 -1.04
N PRO A 75 -5.88 4.65 -1.64
CA PRO A 75 -7.16 4.66 -2.33
C PRO A 75 -7.29 3.57 -3.40
N VAL A 76 -8.48 3.01 -3.54
CA VAL A 76 -8.81 2.02 -4.57
C VAL A 76 -9.22 2.75 -5.84
N GLY A 77 -8.58 2.40 -6.97
CA GLY A 77 -8.95 2.92 -8.29
C GLY A 77 -10.34 2.44 -8.71
N TYR A 78 -11.07 3.27 -9.46
CA TYR A 78 -12.40 2.91 -9.96
C TYR A 78 -12.65 3.54 -11.32
N ASP A 79 -13.55 2.91 -12.08
CA ASP A 79 -14.13 3.47 -13.29
C ASP A 79 -15.59 3.03 -13.34
N CYS A 80 -16.48 3.96 -12.99
CA CYS A 80 -17.90 3.70 -12.77
C CYS A 80 -18.73 4.56 -13.73
N TYR A 81 -19.88 4.05 -14.15
CA TYR A 81 -20.76 4.73 -15.09
C TYR A 81 -22.15 4.89 -14.48
N ASN A 82 -22.84 5.98 -14.81
CA ASN A 82 -24.25 6.14 -14.45
C ASN A 82 -25.18 5.65 -15.57
N SER A 83 -26.48 5.61 -15.31
CA SER A 83 -27.50 5.15 -16.28
C SER A 83 -27.54 5.94 -17.59
N SER A 84 -26.98 7.15 -17.60
CA SER A 84 -26.87 8.00 -18.79
C SER A 84 -25.57 7.76 -19.57
N GLY A 85 -24.72 6.83 -19.13
CA GLY A 85 -23.40 6.54 -19.70
C GLY A 85 -22.29 7.51 -19.30
N SER A 86 -22.55 8.41 -18.34
CA SER A 86 -21.51 9.32 -17.86
C SER A 86 -20.54 8.58 -16.94
N SER A 87 -19.26 8.61 -17.26
CA SER A 87 -18.18 7.95 -16.52
C SER A 87 -17.63 8.83 -15.40
N SER A 88 -17.33 8.22 -14.26
CA SER A 88 -16.53 8.76 -13.17
C SER A 88 -15.39 7.79 -12.87
N TYR A 89 -14.16 8.26 -13.00
CA TYR A 89 -12.98 7.42 -12.83
C TYR A 89 -11.97 8.04 -11.85
N PHE A 90 -11.15 7.18 -11.26
CA PHE A 90 -10.00 7.53 -10.44
C PHE A 90 -8.88 6.52 -10.68
N TYR A 91 -7.76 7.00 -11.20
CA TYR A 91 -6.54 6.21 -11.33
C TYR A 91 -5.75 6.23 -10.03
N ALA A 92 -5.64 5.08 -9.38
CA ALA A 92 -4.79 4.91 -8.20
C ALA A 92 -3.35 4.61 -8.64
N GLY A 93 -2.39 5.42 -8.19
CA GLY A 93 -0.98 5.21 -8.50
C GLY A 93 -0.07 5.82 -7.45
N PHE A 94 0.99 5.09 -7.09
CA PHE A 94 1.98 5.55 -6.12
C PHE A 94 3.38 5.10 -6.52
N THR A 95 4.38 5.88 -6.13
CA THR A 95 5.79 5.56 -6.38
C THR A 95 6.42 5.06 -5.09
N LEU A 96 6.87 3.80 -5.09
CA LEU A 96 7.68 3.23 -4.01
C LEU A 96 9.15 3.23 -4.42
N GLY A 97 9.99 4.01 -3.75
CA GLY A 97 11.40 4.13 -4.13
C GLY A 97 12.21 2.84 -3.92
N LYS A 98 12.04 2.18 -2.76
CA LYS A 98 12.83 0.99 -2.35
C LYS A 98 11.97 -0.25 -2.08
N PHE A 99 10.65 -0.13 -2.20
CA PHE A 99 9.72 -1.20 -1.87
C PHE A 99 8.99 -1.68 -3.12
N TYR A 100 8.73 -2.98 -3.20
CA TYR A 100 7.93 -3.60 -4.25
C TYR A 100 6.67 -4.20 -3.63
N ILE A 101 5.66 -4.43 -4.47
CA ILE A 101 4.44 -5.12 -4.05
C ILE A 101 4.74 -6.62 -4.06
N SER A 102 4.52 -7.29 -2.94
CA SER A 102 4.83 -8.72 -2.82
C SER A 102 3.78 -9.60 -3.50
N HIS A 103 4.15 -10.41 -4.50
CA HIS A 103 3.24 -11.40 -5.15
C HIS A 103 2.72 -12.45 -4.18
N THR A 104 3.48 -12.83 -3.16
CA THR A 104 3.08 -13.88 -2.20
C THR A 104 2.16 -13.38 -1.08
N ARG A 105 2.17 -12.07 -0.82
CA ARG A 105 1.39 -11.46 0.28
C ARG A 105 0.27 -10.54 -0.20
N ASN A 106 0.23 -10.23 -1.49
CA ASN A 106 -0.79 -9.36 -2.07
C ASN A 106 -1.49 -10.05 -3.23
N LYS A 107 -2.70 -9.57 -3.49
CA LYS A 107 -3.51 -10.01 -4.60
C LYS A 107 -4.15 -8.81 -5.27
N PHE A 108 -3.82 -8.58 -6.53
CA PHE A 108 -4.50 -7.60 -7.35
C PHE A 108 -5.87 -8.12 -7.72
N THR A 109 -6.89 -7.29 -7.49
CA THR A 109 -8.29 -7.68 -7.59
C THR A 109 -9.06 -6.64 -8.38
N ALA A 110 -9.85 -7.08 -9.34
CA ALA A 110 -10.78 -6.25 -10.10
C ALA A 110 -12.21 -6.76 -9.94
N ILE A 111 -13.16 -5.84 -9.87
CA ILE A 111 -14.59 -6.13 -9.72
C ILE A 111 -15.34 -5.24 -10.70
N GLY A 112 -16.14 -5.86 -11.57
CA GLY A 112 -17.02 -5.17 -12.49
C GLY A 112 -17.31 -5.97 -13.76
N CYS A 113 -18.22 -5.42 -14.56
CA CYS A 113 -18.50 -5.89 -15.92
C CYS A 113 -17.69 -5.11 -16.94
N ASP A 114 -17.31 -5.76 -18.04
CA ASP A 114 -16.47 -5.17 -19.10
C ASP A 114 -15.26 -4.39 -18.55
N THR A 115 -14.64 -4.97 -17.53
CA THR A 115 -13.64 -4.30 -16.70
C THR A 115 -12.24 -4.70 -17.12
N TYR A 116 -11.41 -3.70 -17.40
CA TYR A 116 -9.98 -3.84 -17.67
C TYR A 116 -9.21 -3.13 -16.56
N ALA A 117 -8.72 -3.89 -15.60
CA ALA A 117 -7.93 -3.34 -14.51
C ALA A 117 -6.50 -3.82 -14.67
N TYR A 118 -5.54 -2.91 -14.75
CA TYR A 118 -4.13 -3.25 -14.79
C TYR A 118 -3.35 -2.28 -13.93
N PHE A 119 -2.18 -2.71 -13.48
CA PHE A 119 -1.20 -1.80 -12.90
C PHE A 119 0.05 -1.83 -13.75
N GLU A 120 0.70 -0.67 -13.83
CA GLU A 120 1.96 -0.49 -14.53
C GLU A 120 3.04 -0.20 -13.49
N GLY A 121 4.16 -0.93 -13.58
CA GLY A 121 5.28 -0.80 -12.67
C GLY A 121 6.59 -0.62 -13.42
N PHE A 122 7.63 -0.16 -12.72
CA PHE A 122 8.96 0.03 -13.29
C PHE A 122 10.04 -0.57 -12.39
N VAL A 123 10.79 -1.53 -12.91
CA VAL A 123 12.01 -2.09 -12.29
C VAL A 123 13.06 -2.30 -13.38
N GLY A 124 13.79 -1.23 -13.73
CA GLY A 124 14.74 -1.21 -14.85
C GLY A 124 14.10 -1.30 -16.24
N ARG A 125 12.87 -1.82 -16.32
CA ARG A 125 11.96 -1.81 -17.47
C ARG A 125 10.53 -1.64 -16.98
N THR A 126 9.68 -1.07 -17.82
CA THR A 126 8.24 -1.04 -17.60
C THR A 126 7.67 -2.44 -17.72
N TYR A 127 6.76 -2.80 -16.82
CA TYR A 127 5.97 -4.02 -16.91
C TYR A 127 4.52 -3.70 -16.54
N SER A 128 3.60 -4.51 -17.04
CA SER A 128 2.17 -4.39 -16.75
C SER A 128 1.60 -5.77 -16.52
N THR A 129 0.63 -5.85 -15.61
CA THR A 129 -0.19 -7.04 -15.39
C THR A 129 -1.57 -6.59 -14.93
N GLY A 130 -2.59 -7.39 -15.23
CA GLY A 130 -3.96 -6.93 -15.04
C GLY A 130 -5.02 -8.00 -15.23
N CYS A 131 -6.17 -7.74 -14.63
CA CYS A 131 -7.36 -8.55 -14.67
C CYS A 131 -8.31 -8.02 -15.76
N VAL A 132 -8.95 -8.95 -16.45
CA VAL A 132 -10.04 -8.65 -17.39
C VAL A 132 -11.29 -9.42 -16.97
N SER A 133 -12.46 -8.80 -17.11
CA SER A 133 -13.76 -9.39 -16.84
C SER A 133 -14.75 -8.99 -17.93
N PHE A 134 -15.52 -9.96 -18.41
CA PHE A 134 -16.59 -9.77 -19.39
C PHE A 134 -17.86 -10.42 -18.83
N CYS A 135 -19.00 -9.77 -19.00
CA CYS A 135 -20.31 -10.34 -18.67
C CYS A 135 -21.37 -9.89 -19.67
N TYR A 136 -22.50 -10.59 -19.66
CA TYR A 136 -23.66 -10.24 -20.47
C TYR A 136 -24.59 -9.26 -19.72
N ASP A 137 -24.68 -9.40 -18.40
CA ASP A 137 -25.51 -8.57 -17.52
C ASP A 137 -24.73 -8.19 -16.24
N GLU A 138 -25.03 -7.02 -15.67
CA GLU A 138 -24.43 -6.54 -14.41
C GLU A 138 -24.75 -7.47 -13.22
N ALA A 139 -25.83 -8.24 -13.28
CA ALA A 139 -26.18 -9.26 -12.30
C ALA A 139 -25.18 -10.44 -12.27
N GLU A 140 -24.32 -10.57 -13.28
CA GLU A 140 -23.31 -11.64 -13.40
C GLU A 140 -21.94 -11.25 -12.81
N VAL A 141 -21.85 -10.15 -12.05
CA VAL A 141 -20.61 -9.74 -11.36
C VAL A 141 -20.32 -10.71 -10.19
N VAL A 142 -19.84 -11.90 -10.54
CA VAL A 142 -19.31 -12.95 -9.65
C VAL A 142 -17.82 -13.21 -9.92
N ASN A 143 -17.28 -12.69 -11.03
CA ASN A 143 -15.91 -12.91 -11.47
C ASN A 143 -14.95 -11.86 -10.89
N VAL A 144 -14.40 -12.17 -9.71
CA VAL A 144 -13.28 -11.42 -9.15
C VAL A 144 -12.00 -11.87 -9.85
N GLY A 145 -11.58 -11.12 -10.88
CA GLY A 145 -10.29 -11.31 -11.53
C GLY A 145 -9.16 -11.11 -10.53
N LYS A 146 -8.27 -12.10 -10.40
CA LYS A 146 -7.40 -12.28 -9.25
C LYS A 146 -5.97 -12.60 -9.72
N ILE A 147 -5.03 -11.67 -9.55
CA ILE A 147 -3.63 -11.83 -9.99
C ILE A 147 -2.65 -11.57 -8.86
N ASP A 148 -1.60 -12.38 -8.79
CA ASP A 148 -0.51 -12.23 -7.85
C ASP A 148 0.54 -11.27 -8.47
N PRO A 149 0.76 -10.07 -7.91
CA PRO A 149 1.60 -9.02 -8.52
C PRO A 149 3.09 -9.34 -8.37
N LEU A 150 3.80 -9.59 -9.49
CA LEU A 150 5.21 -10.04 -9.56
C LEU A 150 6.16 -9.44 -8.50
#